data_AF-A0ABD0Q1D9-F1
#
_entry.id   AF-A0ABD0Q1D9-F1
#
_cell.length_a   1.000
_cell.length_b   1.000
_cell.length_c   1.000
_cell.angle_alpha   90.00
_cell.angle_beta   90.00
_cell.angle_gamma   90.00
#
_symmetry.space_group_name_H-M   'P 1'
#
loop_
_entity.id
_entity.type
_entity.pdbx_description
1 polymer ?
#
loop_
_entity_poly.entity_id
_entity_poly.type
_entity_poly.pdbx_seq_one_letter_code
_entity_poly.pdbx_strand_id
1 'polypeptide(L)'
;RDTVKLMNTPRCSLPDIIGSEDMLKKRRRKRRYATTGLRWKKSDLTWSIQNYPSLPPILKPSEVNTIMAYALKAWSDVTNLKFHDTTQGERDRADIKISFVRSLHDDGYPFDGRGGTLAHAFFPGEADVAGDTHFDDEETWTFLG
;
A
#
# COMPACT_ATOMS: atom_id res chain seq x y z
N ARG A 1 -20.95 8.90 21.36
CA ARG A 1 -21.20 8.20 20.06
C ARG A 1 -19.83 7.99 19.43
N ASP A 2 -19.04 7.07 19.99
CA ASP A 2 -17.58 7.14 19.83
C ASP A 2 -17.10 6.22 18.71
N THR A 3 -17.79 5.08 18.53
CA THR A 3 -17.57 4.15 17.42
C THR A 3 -17.78 4.81 16.06
N VAL A 4 -18.87 5.56 15.86
CA VAL A 4 -19.15 6.24 14.58
C VAL A 4 -18.09 7.31 14.30
N LYS A 5 -17.67 8.06 15.33
CA LYS A 5 -16.59 9.03 15.20
C LYS A 5 -15.29 8.37 14.76
N LEU A 6 -14.96 7.21 15.32
CA LEU A 6 -13.79 6.44 14.92
C LEU A 6 -13.93 5.83 13.53
N MET A 7 -15.11 5.34 13.13
CA MET A 7 -15.34 4.79 11.78
C MET A 7 -15.18 5.84 10.67
N ASN A 8 -15.39 7.12 10.99
CA ASN A 8 -15.25 8.22 10.05
C ASN A 8 -13.83 8.80 9.97
N THR A 9 -12.84 8.24 10.67
CA THR A 9 -11.45 8.70 10.52
C THR A 9 -10.80 8.07 9.27
N PRO A 10 -9.92 8.81 8.57
CA PRO A 10 -9.15 8.28 7.45
C PRO A 10 -8.41 7.00 7.80
N ARG A 11 -8.37 6.03 6.88
CA ARG A 11 -7.83 4.67 7.12
C ARG A 11 -7.32 3.99 5.84
N CYS A 12 -6.69 2.83 6.00
CA CYS A 12 -6.46 1.90 4.89
C CYS A 12 -7.77 1.20 4.51
N SER A 13 -7.97 0.86 3.22
CA SER A 13 -9.15 0.12 2.74
C SER A 13 -9.14 -1.36 3.09
N LEU A 14 -8.00 -1.93 3.49
CA LEU A 14 -7.92 -3.35 3.77
C LEU A 14 -8.79 -3.72 4.98
N PRO A 15 -9.56 -4.82 4.91
CA PRO A 15 -10.43 -5.23 5.98
C PRO A 15 -9.61 -5.63 7.22
N ASP A 16 -10.05 -5.18 8.40
CA ASP A 16 -9.42 -5.51 9.69
C ASP A 16 -9.46 -7.01 10.03
N ILE A 17 -10.33 -7.79 9.34
CA ILE A 17 -10.54 -9.22 9.57
C ILE A 17 -10.45 -9.94 8.22
N ILE A 18 -9.42 -10.78 8.04
CA ILE A 18 -9.14 -11.45 6.76
C ILE A 18 -9.53 -12.94 6.83
N GLY A 19 -10.62 -13.31 6.17
CA GLY A 19 -11.06 -14.70 5.99
C GLY A 19 -11.85 -15.32 7.15
N SER A 20 -12.43 -16.50 6.89
CA SER A 20 -13.27 -17.25 7.85
C SER A 20 -12.46 -17.83 9.02
N GLU A 21 -11.18 -18.17 8.81
CA GLU A 21 -10.30 -18.63 9.89
C GLU A 21 -10.04 -17.57 10.95
N ASP A 22 -9.85 -16.29 10.58
CA ASP A 22 -9.65 -15.21 11.56
C ASP A 22 -10.91 -14.96 12.38
N MET A 23 -12.09 -15.12 11.78
CA MET A 23 -13.37 -15.14 12.49
C MET A 23 -13.46 -16.30 13.50
N LEU A 24 -12.97 -17.49 13.15
CA LEU A 24 -12.92 -18.67 14.05
C LEU A 24 -11.86 -18.52 15.16
N LYS A 25 -10.72 -17.87 14.86
CA LYS A 25 -9.62 -17.60 15.81
C LYS A 25 -9.93 -16.50 16.82
N LYS A 26 -11.01 -15.72 16.66
CA LYS A 26 -11.51 -14.76 17.68
C LYS A 26 -11.70 -15.37 19.07
N ARG A 27 -11.91 -16.68 19.18
CA ARG A 27 -12.03 -17.39 20.47
C ARG A 27 -10.71 -17.58 21.22
N ARG A 28 -9.54 -17.42 20.56
CA ARG A 28 -8.22 -17.48 21.19
C ARG A 28 -7.30 -16.45 20.54
N ARG A 29 -7.25 -15.25 21.12
CA ARG A 29 -6.39 -14.13 20.72
C ARG A 29 -4.91 -14.58 20.68
N LYS A 30 -4.37 -14.89 19.50
CA LYS A 30 -3.00 -15.43 19.39
C LYS A 30 -2.00 -14.53 18.66
N ARG A 31 -2.39 -13.64 17.72
CA ARG A 31 -1.47 -12.73 17.00
C ARG A 31 -2.13 -11.40 16.59
N ARG A 32 -1.33 -10.34 16.44
CA ARG A 32 -1.75 -8.97 16.04
C ARG A 32 -1.62 -8.70 14.54
N TYR A 33 -1.37 -9.72 13.73
CA TYR A 33 -1.17 -9.62 12.29
C TYR A 33 -1.78 -10.84 11.60
N ALA A 34 -2.35 -10.62 10.40
CA ALA A 34 -2.93 -11.68 9.59
C ALA A 34 -1.82 -12.49 8.92
N THR A 35 -1.68 -13.78 9.29
CA THR A 35 -0.80 -14.70 8.55
C THR A 35 -1.58 -15.34 7.41
N THR A 36 -1.69 -14.64 6.28
CA THR A 36 -2.28 -15.20 5.05
C THR A 36 -1.46 -16.35 4.47
N GLY A 37 -0.21 -16.51 4.93
CA GLY A 37 0.75 -17.47 4.40
C GLY A 37 1.46 -17.01 3.12
N LEU A 38 1.01 -15.88 2.56
CA LEU A 38 1.60 -15.26 1.37
C LEU A 38 2.88 -14.50 1.74
N ARG A 39 3.94 -14.71 0.96
CA ARG A 39 5.25 -14.10 1.17
C ARG A 39 6.00 -14.00 -0.15
N TRP A 40 6.94 -13.06 -0.23
CA TRP A 40 7.92 -13.02 -1.31
C TRP A 40 8.77 -14.29 -1.31
N LYS A 41 8.95 -14.90 -2.50
CA LYS A 41 9.83 -16.06 -2.69
C LYS A 41 11.31 -15.67 -2.83
N LYS A 42 11.59 -14.37 -2.94
CA LYS A 42 12.91 -13.76 -3.07
C LYS A 42 13.06 -12.60 -2.08
N SER A 43 14.31 -12.25 -1.78
CA SER A 43 14.67 -11.15 -0.87
C SER A 43 14.96 -9.85 -1.59
N ASP A 44 15.52 -9.93 -2.80
CA ASP A 44 15.89 -8.78 -3.61
C ASP A 44 14.68 -8.41 -4.49
N LEU A 45 13.99 -7.36 -4.09
CA LEU A 45 12.72 -6.88 -4.64
C LEU A 45 12.95 -5.59 -5.43
N THR A 46 12.24 -5.47 -6.55
CA THR A 46 12.21 -4.24 -7.34
C THR A 46 10.94 -3.45 -7.09
N TRP A 47 11.05 -2.12 -7.09
CA TRP A 47 9.90 -1.24 -6.95
C TRP A 47 9.96 -0.11 -7.96
N SER A 48 8.79 0.37 -8.34
CA SER A 48 8.64 1.48 -9.28
C SER A 48 7.47 2.34 -8.86
N ILE A 49 7.64 3.65 -8.97
CA ILE A 49 6.49 4.56 -9.01
C ILE A 49 5.97 4.52 -10.43
N GLN A 50 4.66 4.52 -10.67
CA GLN A 50 4.04 4.53 -12.00
C GLN A 50 3.64 5.94 -12.42
N ASN A 51 3.01 6.66 -11.49
CA ASN A 51 2.61 8.05 -11.60
C ASN A 51 2.75 8.76 -10.23
N TYR A 52 2.48 10.06 -10.18
CA TYR A 52 2.68 10.89 -8.99
C TYR A 52 1.38 11.58 -8.58
N PRO A 53 1.24 12.01 -7.31
CA PRO A 53 0.09 12.80 -6.86
C PRO A 53 -0.13 14.00 -7.76
N SER A 54 -1.38 14.22 -8.17
CA SER A 54 -1.72 15.28 -9.11
C SER A 54 -2.45 16.47 -8.46
N LEU A 55 -2.93 16.33 -7.23
CA LEU A 55 -3.66 17.39 -6.53
C LEU A 55 -2.76 18.31 -5.68
N PRO A 56 -3.09 19.62 -5.58
CA PRO A 56 -2.34 20.56 -4.75
C PRO A 56 -2.46 20.34 -3.22
N PRO A 57 -1.41 20.73 -2.46
CA PRO A 57 -0.07 21.07 -2.95
C PRO A 57 0.63 19.86 -3.59
N ILE A 58 1.22 20.08 -4.76
CA ILE A 58 1.83 19.01 -5.55
C ILE A 58 3.20 18.68 -4.97
N LEU A 59 3.37 17.44 -4.49
CA LEU A 59 4.68 16.91 -4.13
C LEU A 59 5.53 16.75 -5.38
N LYS A 60 6.80 17.20 -5.32
CA LYS A 60 7.71 17.01 -6.45
C LYS A 60 7.97 15.51 -6.63
N PRO A 61 8.12 15.01 -7.87
CA PRO A 61 8.48 13.63 -8.10
C PRO A 61 9.68 13.16 -7.27
N SER A 62 10.74 13.97 -7.17
CA SER A 62 11.91 13.66 -6.34
C SER A 62 11.62 13.45 -4.86
N GLU A 63 10.65 14.20 -4.31
CA GLU A 63 10.22 14.06 -2.91
C GLU A 63 9.48 12.74 -2.74
N VAL A 64 8.54 12.42 -3.64
CA VAL A 64 7.82 11.13 -3.60
C VAL A 64 8.78 9.95 -3.72
N ASN A 65 9.75 10.00 -4.66
CA ASN A 65 10.78 8.97 -4.78
C ASN A 65 11.56 8.78 -3.47
N THR A 66 11.97 9.88 -2.85
CA THR A 66 12.71 9.86 -1.59
C THR A 66 11.87 9.26 -0.45
N ILE A 67 10.62 9.71 -0.32
CA ILE A 67 9.68 9.22 0.70
C ILE A 67 9.43 7.72 0.54
N MET A 68 9.20 7.24 -0.69
CA MET A 68 8.98 5.82 -0.95
C MET A 68 10.23 4.98 -0.66
N ALA A 69 11.43 5.48 -1.00
CA ALA A 69 12.68 4.82 -0.64
C ALA A 69 12.84 4.70 0.89
N TYR A 70 12.51 5.75 1.65
CA TYR A 70 12.54 5.71 3.12
C TYR A 70 11.47 4.76 3.70
N ALA A 71 10.26 4.75 3.13
CA ALA A 71 9.19 3.85 3.56
C ALA A 71 9.58 2.37 3.37
N LEU A 72 10.18 2.01 2.24
CA LEU A 72 10.69 0.67 1.98
C LEU A 72 11.91 0.34 2.85
N LYS A 73 12.78 1.32 3.11
CA LYS A 73 13.94 1.17 4.00
C LYS A 73 13.53 0.76 5.42
N ALA A 74 12.41 1.26 5.94
CA ALA A 74 11.92 0.86 7.25
C ALA A 74 11.72 -0.67 7.38
N TRP A 75 11.41 -1.36 6.29
CA TRP A 75 11.30 -2.81 6.24
C TRP A 75 12.66 -3.51 6.05
N SER A 76 13.55 -2.96 5.21
CA SER A 76 14.87 -3.57 4.99
C SER A 76 15.80 -3.40 6.20
N ASP A 77 15.60 -2.39 7.04
CA ASP A 77 16.41 -2.17 8.24
C ASP A 77 16.26 -3.29 9.29
N VAL A 78 15.19 -4.07 9.23
CA VAL A 78 14.87 -5.13 10.21
C VAL A 78 14.61 -6.49 9.59
N THR A 79 14.85 -6.65 8.29
CA THR A 79 14.67 -7.90 7.55
C THR A 79 15.83 -8.12 6.57
N ASN A 80 15.86 -9.28 5.91
CA ASN A 80 16.80 -9.53 4.81
C ASN A 80 16.30 -9.04 3.45
N LEU A 81 15.16 -8.31 3.40
CA LEU A 81 14.64 -7.76 2.16
C LEU A 81 15.52 -6.61 1.68
N LYS A 82 15.77 -6.54 0.38
CA LYS A 82 16.44 -5.43 -0.28
C LYS A 82 15.52 -4.87 -1.35
N PHE A 83 15.43 -3.55 -1.43
CA PHE A 83 14.57 -2.86 -2.36
C PHE A 83 15.41 -2.07 -3.35
N HIS A 84 15.15 -2.27 -4.63
CA HIS A 84 15.85 -1.61 -5.72
C HIS A 84 14.84 -0.86 -6.60
N ASP A 85 15.10 0.43 -6.80
CA ASP A 85 14.43 1.22 -7.84
C ASP A 85 14.66 0.55 -9.21
N THR A 86 13.65 0.59 -10.08
CA THR A 86 13.77 0.15 -11.47
C THR A 86 14.09 1.29 -12.42
N THR A 87 14.84 0.98 -13.47
CA THR A 87 14.99 1.88 -14.62
C THR A 87 13.67 2.16 -15.32
N GLN A 88 13.59 3.25 -16.10
CA GLN A 88 12.36 3.65 -16.78
C GLN A 88 11.76 2.57 -17.68
N GLY A 89 12.60 1.76 -18.36
CA GLY A 89 12.15 0.67 -19.24
C GLY A 89 11.68 -0.60 -18.50
N GLU A 90 11.79 -0.63 -17.18
CA GLU A 90 11.51 -1.80 -16.34
C GLU A 90 10.38 -1.56 -15.33
N ARG A 91 9.84 -0.33 -15.27
CA ARG A 91 8.83 0.07 -14.27
C ARG A 91 7.63 -0.86 -14.24
N ASP A 92 7.14 -1.31 -15.40
CA ASP A 92 5.97 -2.19 -15.51
C ASP A 92 6.22 -3.63 -15.07
N ARG A 93 7.49 -4.00 -14.85
CA ARG A 93 7.92 -5.34 -14.43
C ARG A 93 8.45 -5.36 -12.99
N ALA A 94 8.25 -4.28 -12.24
CA ALA A 94 8.64 -4.22 -10.84
C ALA A 94 7.80 -5.18 -9.99
N ASP A 95 8.39 -5.72 -8.91
CA ASP A 95 7.64 -6.54 -7.95
C ASP A 95 6.61 -5.72 -7.17
N ILE A 96 6.88 -4.42 -6.97
CA ILE A 96 6.00 -3.50 -6.26
C ILE A 96 5.80 -2.28 -7.17
N LYS A 97 4.64 -2.19 -7.83
CA LYS A 97 4.26 -0.99 -8.59
C LYS A 97 3.45 -0.07 -7.68
N ILE A 98 3.90 1.17 -7.54
CA ILE A 98 3.28 2.20 -6.72
C ILE A 98 2.55 3.18 -7.62
N SER A 99 1.24 3.36 -7.43
CA SER A 99 0.44 4.26 -8.26
C SER A 99 -0.49 5.15 -7.42
N PHE A 100 -0.85 6.30 -7.99
CA PHE A 100 -1.82 7.25 -7.45
C PHE A 100 -3.04 7.22 -8.37
N VAL A 101 -4.16 6.68 -7.90
CA VAL A 101 -5.34 6.39 -8.72
C VAL A 101 -6.59 6.90 -8.02
N ARG A 102 -7.70 7.08 -8.76
CA ARG A 102 -8.92 7.71 -8.25
C ARG A 102 -10.09 6.76 -8.38
N SER A 103 -11.02 6.80 -7.43
CA SER A 103 -12.31 6.13 -7.54
C SER A 103 -12.15 4.68 -8.05
N LEU A 104 -12.87 4.26 -9.09
CA LEU A 104 -12.70 2.95 -9.74
C LEU A 104 -11.41 2.92 -10.59
N HIS A 105 -10.52 1.97 -10.29
CA HIS A 105 -9.19 1.86 -10.90
C HIS A 105 -8.79 0.41 -11.24
N ASP A 106 -9.72 -0.34 -11.84
CA ASP A 106 -9.50 -1.63 -12.52
C ASP A 106 -8.97 -2.81 -11.67
N ASP A 107 -9.03 -2.72 -10.33
CA ASP A 107 -8.64 -3.81 -9.42
C ASP A 107 -9.80 -4.35 -8.55
N GLY A 108 -11.00 -3.78 -8.70
CA GLY A 108 -12.20 -4.16 -7.95
C GLY A 108 -12.33 -3.54 -6.55
N TYR A 109 -11.41 -2.67 -6.14
CA TYR A 109 -11.41 -1.99 -4.84
C TYR A 109 -11.43 -0.46 -5.02
N PRO A 110 -12.57 0.13 -5.39
CA PRO A 110 -12.62 1.56 -5.67
C PRO A 110 -12.33 2.42 -4.43
N PHE A 111 -11.68 3.57 -4.63
CA PHE A 111 -11.57 4.61 -3.60
C PHE A 111 -12.85 5.44 -3.47
N ASP A 112 -13.01 6.10 -2.33
CA ASP A 112 -14.19 6.87 -1.94
C ASP A 112 -13.96 8.40 -1.95
N GLY A 113 -12.76 8.83 -2.33
CA GLY A 113 -12.37 10.23 -2.36
C GLY A 113 -11.91 10.74 -1.00
N ARG A 114 -11.84 12.06 -0.86
CA ARG A 114 -11.20 12.72 0.29
C ARG A 114 -11.73 12.32 1.67
N GLY A 115 -10.79 12.05 2.58
CA GLY A 115 -11.00 11.87 4.01
C GLY A 115 -11.44 10.47 4.43
N GLY A 116 -11.54 9.53 3.48
CA GLY A 116 -11.97 8.15 3.71
C GLY A 116 -10.81 7.17 3.62
N THR A 117 -10.75 6.46 2.51
CA THR A 117 -9.72 5.47 2.20
C THR A 117 -8.49 6.14 1.62
N LEU A 118 -7.35 5.93 2.26
CA LEU A 118 -6.10 6.57 1.82
C LEU A 118 -5.33 5.74 0.77
N ALA A 119 -5.31 4.42 0.93
CA ALA A 119 -4.51 3.51 0.13
C ALA A 119 -4.87 2.04 0.40
N HIS A 120 -4.51 1.16 -0.54
CA HIS A 120 -4.35 -0.29 -0.32
C HIS A 120 -3.10 -0.83 -1.01
N ALA A 121 -2.73 -2.05 -0.60
CA ALA A 121 -1.74 -2.85 -1.29
C ALA A 121 -2.20 -4.31 -1.38
N PHE A 122 -1.75 -5.01 -2.41
CA PHE A 122 -1.97 -6.44 -2.58
C PHE A 122 -0.88 -7.26 -1.91
N PHE A 123 -1.24 -8.47 -1.46
CA PHE A 123 -0.27 -9.39 -0.89
C PHE A 123 0.80 -9.82 -1.91
N PRO A 124 1.99 -10.23 -1.46
CA PRO A 124 2.97 -10.90 -2.30
C PRO A 124 2.39 -12.14 -2.99
N GLY A 125 2.79 -12.41 -4.23
CA GLY A 125 2.23 -13.51 -5.01
C GLY A 125 2.79 -13.57 -6.43
N GLU A 126 2.13 -14.34 -7.29
CA GLU A 126 2.48 -14.51 -8.71
C GLU A 126 1.49 -13.85 -9.66
N ALA A 127 0.40 -13.28 -9.12
CA ALA A 127 -0.56 -12.53 -9.92
C ALA A 127 0.02 -11.17 -10.35
N ASP A 128 -0.44 -10.64 -11.47
CA ASP A 128 0.09 -9.40 -12.06
C ASP A 128 -0.06 -8.15 -11.16
N VAL A 129 -1.03 -8.19 -10.23
CA VAL A 129 -1.28 -7.13 -9.24
C VAL A 129 -0.60 -7.38 -7.89
N ALA A 130 0.09 -8.51 -7.74
CA ALA A 130 0.66 -8.90 -6.45
C ALA A 130 1.76 -7.93 -6.01
N GLY A 131 1.65 -7.40 -4.79
CA GLY A 131 2.56 -6.38 -4.27
C GLY A 131 2.24 -4.96 -4.69
N ASP A 132 1.36 -4.75 -5.67
CA ASP A 132 0.98 -3.42 -6.14
C ASP A 132 0.37 -2.61 -5.00
N THR A 133 0.73 -1.34 -4.94
CA THR A 133 0.35 -0.40 -3.88
C THR A 133 -0.28 0.83 -4.50
N HIS A 134 -1.55 1.06 -4.19
CA HIS A 134 -2.35 2.13 -4.75
C HIS A 134 -2.68 3.15 -3.67
N PHE A 135 -2.47 4.43 -3.97
CA PHE A 135 -2.82 5.57 -3.13
C PHE A 135 -3.98 6.34 -3.77
N ASP A 136 -4.92 6.84 -2.97
CA ASP A 136 -6.01 7.67 -3.49
C ASP A 136 -5.49 9.03 -3.94
N ASP A 137 -5.53 9.31 -5.24
CA ASP A 137 -5.09 10.57 -5.84
C ASP A 137 -6.11 11.71 -5.65
N GLU A 138 -7.27 11.42 -5.05
CA GLU A 138 -8.22 12.46 -4.62
C GLU A 138 -7.84 13.08 -3.27
N GLU A 139 -6.92 12.44 -2.53
CA GLU A 139 -6.35 12.99 -1.30
C GLU A 139 -5.35 14.12 -1.54
N THR A 140 -5.18 14.94 -0.51
CA THR A 140 -4.13 15.96 -0.48
C THR A 140 -2.86 15.40 0.17
N TRP A 141 -1.99 14.82 -0.66
CA TRP A 141 -0.71 14.27 -0.21
C TRP A 141 0.26 15.39 0.15
N THR A 142 0.78 15.35 1.38
CA THR A 142 1.75 16.31 1.89
C THR A 142 2.87 15.59 2.63
N PHE A 143 4.03 16.23 2.73
CA PHE A 143 5.12 15.78 3.59
C PHE A 143 5.44 16.89 4.58
N LEU A 144 5.15 16.63 5.85
CA LEU A 144 5.52 17.50 6.96
C LEU A 144 6.80 16.89 7.54
N GLY A 145 7.95 17.43 7.12
CA GLY A 145 9.27 16.99 7.58
C GLY A 145 9.47 17.12 9.08
#